data_AF-A0A7J7CQV8-F1
#
_entry.id   AF-A0A7J7CQV8-F1
#
_cell.length_a   1.000
_cell.length_b   1.000
_cell.length_c   1.000
_cell.angle_alpha   90.00
_cell.angle_beta   90.00
_cell.angle_gamma   90.00
#
_symmetry.space_group_name_H-M   'P 1'
#
loop_
_entity.id
_entity.type
_entity.pdbx_description
1 polymer ?
#
loop_
_entity_poly.entity_id
_entity_poly.type
_entity_poly.pdbx_seq_one_letter_code
_entity_poly.pdbx_strand_id
1 'polypeptide(L)'
;MACRQQKRKAVLMRKRLHILRALTCSKSVTRLSIITDALLYIYNLKLKLEKTMKEYLNLIATRRSYLNLLKHGKEVKVEKLGNNEFVIRVTCERRGDHILVSILEAFEEMGVCVLQARVSCNHYFSMEAIAVANDDQALEVRDISQAILKAIDKPVGEGVVNTN
;
A
#
# COMPACT_ATOMS: atom_id res chain seq x y z
N MET A 1 49.99 -18.33 36.80
CA MET A 1 48.91 -17.38 36.43
C MET A 1 47.74 -18.00 35.63
N ALA A 2 47.82 -19.24 35.13
CA ALA A 2 46.79 -19.88 34.29
C ALA A 2 45.44 -20.20 35.00
N CYS A 3 45.46 -20.58 36.28
CA CYS A 3 44.25 -20.99 37.01
C CYS A 3 43.25 -19.84 37.25
N ARG A 4 43.71 -18.60 37.50
CA ARG A 4 42.83 -17.42 37.66
C ARG A 4 42.09 -17.08 36.36
N GLN A 5 42.76 -17.20 35.22
CA GLN A 5 42.14 -16.93 33.91
C GLN A 5 41.09 -17.99 33.55
N GLN A 6 41.35 -19.27 33.83
CA GLN A 6 40.38 -20.35 33.63
C GLN A 6 39.11 -20.15 34.49
N LYS A 7 39.26 -19.76 35.76
CA LYS A 7 38.12 -19.43 36.64
C LYS A 7 37.29 -18.27 36.10
N ARG A 8 37.92 -17.20 35.60
CA ARG A 8 37.22 -16.06 34.97
C ARG A 8 36.42 -16.49 33.74
N LYS A 9 37.02 -17.30 32.85
CA LYS A 9 36.33 -17.84 31.66
C LYS A 9 35.13 -18.71 32.04
N ALA A 10 35.24 -19.55 33.06
CA ALA A 10 34.14 -20.39 33.53
C ALA A 10 32.96 -19.58 34.12
N VAL A 11 33.24 -18.48 34.83
CA VAL A 11 32.21 -17.57 35.35
C VAL A 11 31.48 -16.86 34.19
N LEU A 12 32.22 -16.36 33.20
CA LEU A 12 31.62 -15.73 32.02
C LEU A 12 30.72 -16.70 31.24
N MET A 13 31.16 -17.96 31.07
CA MET A 13 30.37 -18.99 30.40
C MET A 13 29.06 -19.29 31.12
N ARG A 14 29.08 -19.37 32.46
CA ARG A 14 27.85 -19.54 33.25
C ARG A 14 26.87 -18.38 33.07
N LYS A 15 27.37 -17.13 33.05
CA LYS A 15 26.53 -15.95 32.77
C LYS A 15 25.90 -16.01 31.37
N ARG A 16 26.69 -16.32 30.34
CA ARG A 16 26.19 -16.46 28.96
C ARG A 16 25.13 -17.55 28.84
N LEU A 17 25.36 -18.69 29.49
CA LEU A 17 24.42 -19.80 29.48
C LEU A 17 23.11 -19.45 30.19
N HIS A 18 23.17 -18.70 31.29
CA HIS A 18 21.98 -18.20 31.99
C HIS A 18 21.18 -17.24 31.13
N ILE A 19 21.84 -16.30 30.43
CA ILE A 19 21.17 -15.38 29.50
C ILE A 19 20.49 -16.16 28.38
N LEU A 20 21.22 -17.09 27.75
CA LEU A 20 20.68 -17.92 26.68
C LEU A 20 19.43 -18.69 27.16
N ARG A 21 19.52 -19.31 28.34
CA ARG A 21 18.44 -20.07 28.96
C ARG A 21 17.20 -19.21 29.23
N ALA A 22 17.39 -17.97 29.69
CA ALA A 22 16.31 -17.01 29.94
C ALA A 22 15.63 -16.57 28.62
N LEU A 23 16.41 -16.28 27.58
CA LEU A 23 15.88 -15.86 26.28
C LEU A 23 15.13 -16.98 25.55
N THR A 24 15.57 -18.23 25.72
CA THR A 24 14.99 -19.39 25.02
C THR A 24 13.99 -20.16 25.88
N CYS A 25 13.68 -19.67 27.09
CA CYS A 25 12.82 -20.32 28.09
C CYS A 25 13.21 -21.77 28.39
N SER A 26 14.50 -22.12 28.25
CA SER A 26 14.99 -23.47 28.48
C SER A 26 14.95 -23.81 29.98
N LYS A 27 14.39 -24.97 30.34
CA LYS A 27 14.40 -25.47 31.73
C LYS A 27 15.64 -26.30 32.04
N SER A 28 16.53 -26.49 31.07
CA SER A 28 17.59 -27.46 31.21
C SER A 28 18.82 -26.92 31.94
N VAL A 29 19.48 -27.80 32.70
CA VAL A 29 20.66 -27.48 33.50
C VAL A 29 21.98 -27.78 32.78
N THR A 30 21.99 -28.66 31.77
CA THR A 30 23.22 -29.06 31.07
C THR A 30 23.53 -28.13 29.89
N ARG A 31 24.81 -27.86 29.64
CA ARG A 31 25.23 -26.90 28.58
C ARG A 31 24.72 -27.31 27.19
N LEU A 32 24.86 -28.59 26.84
CA LEU A 32 24.46 -29.09 25.53
C LEU A 32 22.96 -28.94 25.29
N SER A 33 22.16 -29.30 26.28
CA SER A 33 20.69 -29.21 26.16
C SER A 33 20.19 -27.76 26.07
N ILE A 34 20.81 -26.81 26.79
CA ILE A 34 20.45 -25.38 26.66
C ILE A 34 20.78 -24.86 25.26
N ILE A 35 21.88 -25.34 24.67
CA ILE A 35 22.25 -25.01 23.29
C ILE A 35 21.25 -25.65 22.32
N THR A 36 20.88 -26.94 22.49
CA THR A 36 19.88 -27.58 21.62
C THR A 36 18.52 -26.93 21.74
N ASP A 37 18.09 -26.57 22.94
CA ASP A 37 16.84 -25.84 23.19
C ASP A 37 16.85 -24.48 22.49
N ALA A 38 17.99 -23.78 22.52
CA ALA A 38 18.16 -22.52 21.81
C ALA A 38 18.07 -22.68 20.29
N LEU A 39 18.71 -23.72 19.73
CA LEU A 39 18.64 -24.03 18.31
C LEU A 39 17.20 -24.38 17.90
N LEU A 40 16.51 -25.18 18.71
CA LEU A 40 15.10 -25.53 18.49
C LEU A 40 14.20 -24.30 18.56
N TYR A 41 14.45 -23.39 19.51
CA TYR A 41 13.71 -22.13 19.64
C TYR A 41 13.87 -21.25 18.40
N ILE A 42 15.10 -21.06 17.92
CA ILE A 42 15.39 -20.31 16.68
C ILE A 42 14.70 -20.95 15.48
N TYR A 43 14.76 -22.28 15.37
CA TYR A 43 14.10 -23.03 14.30
C TYR A 43 12.58 -22.83 14.33
N ASN A 44 11.95 -22.92 15.51
CA ASN A 44 10.52 -22.68 15.68
C ASN A 44 10.12 -21.25 15.32
N LEU A 45 10.95 -20.26 15.67
CA LEU A 45 10.71 -18.87 15.25
C LEU A 45 10.78 -18.71 13.74
N LYS A 46 11.75 -19.35 13.08
CA LYS A 46 11.86 -19.34 11.61
C LYS A 46 10.61 -19.92 10.96
N LEU A 47 10.13 -21.07 11.41
CA LEU A 47 8.91 -21.68 10.88
C LEU A 47 7.66 -20.80 11.08
N LYS A 48 7.53 -20.15 12.25
CA LYS A 48 6.42 -19.22 12.52
C LYS A 48 6.47 -18.01 11.58
N LEU A 49 7.66 -17.46 11.33
CA LEU A 49 7.85 -16.35 10.40
C LEU A 49 7.45 -16.74 8.97
N GLU A 50 7.94 -17.89 8.48
CA GLU A 50 7.61 -18.39 7.14
C GLU A 50 6.11 -18.65 6.96
N LYS A 51 5.45 -19.23 7.98
CA LYS A 51 3.99 -19.43 7.97
C LYS A 51 3.25 -18.09 7.88
N THR A 52 3.62 -17.13 8.73
CA THR A 52 2.98 -15.80 8.75
C THR A 52 3.18 -15.08 7.41
N MET A 53 4.38 -15.18 6.83
CA MET A 53 4.69 -14.57 5.54
C MET A 53 3.87 -15.20 4.41
N LYS A 54 3.71 -16.53 4.41
CA LYS A 54 2.85 -17.23 3.46
C LYS A 54 1.38 -16.82 3.59
N GLU A 55 0.87 -16.73 4.82
CA GLU A 55 -0.50 -16.27 5.09
C GLU A 55 -0.73 -14.83 4.61
N TYR A 56 0.22 -13.94 4.85
CA TYR A 56 0.19 -12.56 4.37
C TYR A 56 0.17 -12.48 2.83
N LEU A 57 1.03 -13.24 2.15
CA LEU A 57 1.06 -13.28 0.69
C LEU A 57 -0.23 -13.85 0.12
N ASN A 58 -0.80 -14.89 0.75
CA ASN A 58 -2.10 -15.43 0.36
C ASN A 58 -3.21 -14.40 0.53
N LEU A 59 -3.24 -13.65 1.64
CA LEU A 59 -4.21 -12.57 1.85
C LEU A 59 -4.13 -11.48 0.77
N ILE A 60 -2.92 -11.08 0.39
CA ILE A 60 -2.71 -10.14 -0.72
C ILE A 60 -3.24 -10.71 -2.03
N ALA A 61 -2.94 -11.98 -2.33
CA ALA A 61 -3.38 -12.63 -3.56
C ALA A 61 -4.92 -12.74 -3.61
N THR A 62 -5.56 -13.16 -2.52
CA THR A 62 -7.02 -13.22 -2.40
C THR A 62 -7.65 -11.84 -2.53
N ARG A 63 -7.09 -10.81 -1.87
CA ARG A 63 -7.54 -9.43 -2.01
C ARG A 63 -7.44 -8.96 -3.46
N ARG A 64 -6.32 -9.23 -4.12
CA ARG A 64 -6.12 -8.88 -5.54
C ARG A 64 -7.10 -9.62 -6.44
N SER A 65 -7.37 -10.90 -6.20
CA SER A 65 -8.36 -11.68 -6.95
C SER A 65 -9.80 -11.14 -6.75
N TYR A 66 -10.17 -10.79 -5.52
CA TYR A 66 -11.46 -10.17 -5.23
C TYR A 66 -11.61 -8.80 -5.91
N LEU A 67 -10.56 -7.97 -5.86
CA LEU A 67 -10.51 -6.71 -6.60
C LEU A 67 -10.57 -6.93 -8.12
N ASN A 68 -9.95 -7.99 -8.62
CA ASN A 68 -10.03 -8.38 -10.03
C ASN A 68 -11.44 -8.82 -10.43
N LEU A 69 -12.19 -9.48 -9.56
CA LEU A 69 -13.60 -9.81 -9.81
C LEU A 69 -14.49 -8.56 -9.81
N LEU A 70 -14.11 -7.54 -9.05
CA LEU A 70 -14.72 -6.20 -9.13
C LEU A 70 -14.35 -5.44 -10.42
N LYS A 71 -13.47 -5.94 -11.32
CA LYS A 71 -13.02 -5.25 -12.56
C LYS A 71 -14.06 -5.05 -13.66
N HIS A 72 -15.33 -5.14 -13.35
CA HIS A 72 -16.32 -4.33 -14.07
C HIS A 72 -16.30 -2.85 -13.62
N GLY A 73 -15.53 -2.50 -12.58
CA GLY A 73 -15.56 -1.24 -11.84
C GLY A 73 -14.66 -0.12 -12.37
N LYS A 74 -15.05 0.48 -13.49
CA LYS A 74 -14.86 1.93 -13.66
C LYS A 74 -16.15 2.59 -13.24
N GLU A 75 -16.11 3.31 -12.13
CA GLU A 75 -17.28 4.01 -11.60
C GLU A 75 -16.95 5.49 -11.53
N VAL A 76 -17.71 6.28 -12.30
CA VAL A 76 -17.67 7.74 -12.26
C VAL A 76 -19.06 8.20 -11.84
N LYS A 77 -19.14 8.87 -10.69
CA LYS A 77 -20.35 9.48 -10.16
C LYS A 77 -20.13 10.98 -10.08
N VAL A 78 -21.03 11.75 -10.68
CA VAL A 78 -21.00 13.21 -10.64
C VAL A 78 -22.35 13.68 -10.13
N GLU A 79 -22.32 14.50 -9.09
CA GLU A 79 -23.49 15.10 -8.46
C GLU A 79 -23.37 16.62 -8.50
N LYS A 80 -24.44 17.33 -8.88
CA LYS A 80 -24.49 18.80 -8.89
C LYS A 80 -25.12 19.27 -7.58
N LEU A 81 -24.40 20.09 -6.79
CA LEU A 81 -24.91 20.61 -5.51
C LEU A 81 -25.66 21.95 -5.63
N GLY A 82 -25.23 22.83 -6.53
CA GLY A 82 -25.78 24.19 -6.70
C GLY A 82 -24.69 25.19 -7.10
N ASN A 83 -25.04 26.37 -7.63
CA ASN A 83 -24.07 27.41 -8.04
C ASN A 83 -22.86 26.89 -8.86
N ASN A 84 -23.12 26.04 -9.85
CA ASN A 84 -22.09 25.40 -10.69
C ASN A 84 -21.06 24.54 -9.94
N GLU A 85 -21.35 24.13 -8.71
CA GLU A 85 -20.53 23.21 -7.92
C GLU A 85 -20.93 21.74 -8.14
N PHE A 86 -19.91 20.89 -8.27
CA PHE A 86 -19.99 19.47 -8.55
C PHE A 86 -19.17 18.66 -7.55
N VAL A 87 -19.75 17.55 -7.10
CA VAL A 87 -19.02 16.50 -6.38
C VAL A 87 -18.78 15.35 -7.33
N ILE A 88 -17.51 15.02 -7.53
CA ILE A 88 -17.04 14.04 -8.49
C ILE A 88 -16.37 12.91 -7.72
N ARG A 89 -16.86 11.68 -7.91
CA ARG A 89 -16.29 10.46 -7.35
C ARG A 89 -15.87 9.54 -8.47
N VAL A 90 -14.57 9.22 -8.50
CA VAL A 90 -13.96 8.35 -9.50
C VAL A 90 -13.33 7.17 -8.80
N THR A 91 -13.64 5.96 -9.27
CA THR A 91 -12.96 4.74 -8.89
C THR A 91 -12.62 3.96 -10.15
N CYS A 92 -11.34 3.68 -10.37
CA CYS A 92 -10.90 2.87 -11.49
C CYS A 92 -9.68 2.01 -11.15
N GLU A 93 -9.47 0.95 -11.94
CA GLU A 93 -8.25 0.15 -11.84
C GLU A 93 -7.03 1.02 -12.13
N ARG A 94 -5.95 0.83 -11.37
CA ARG A 94 -4.67 1.50 -11.63
C ARG A 94 -4.11 1.01 -12.98
N ARG A 95 -4.24 1.85 -14.01
CA ARG A 95 -3.62 1.71 -15.33
C ARG A 95 -2.54 2.78 -15.48
N GLY A 96 -1.35 2.50 -14.93
CA GLY A 96 -0.20 3.40 -15.00
C GLY A 96 -0.24 4.58 -14.03
N ASP A 97 0.75 5.47 -14.15
CA ASP A 97 1.04 6.53 -13.16
C ASP A 97 0.45 7.91 -13.52
N HIS A 98 -0.31 8.02 -14.61
CA HIS A 98 -0.75 9.28 -15.21
C HIS A 98 -2.27 9.51 -15.16
N ILE A 99 -3.05 8.59 -14.56
CA ILE A 99 -4.52 8.72 -14.48
C ILE A 99 -4.94 10.05 -13.83
N LEU A 100 -4.25 10.45 -12.76
CA LEU A 100 -4.54 11.73 -12.09
C LEU A 100 -4.31 12.90 -13.04
N VAL A 101 -3.22 12.87 -13.80
CA VAL A 101 -2.86 13.93 -14.75
C VAL A 101 -3.92 14.01 -15.84
N SER A 102 -4.30 12.90 -16.46
CA SER A 102 -5.35 12.87 -17.49
C SER A 102 -6.68 13.43 -16.99
N ILE A 103 -7.07 13.14 -15.74
CA ILE A 103 -8.33 13.64 -15.15
C ILE A 103 -8.25 15.15 -14.91
N LEU A 104 -7.11 15.66 -14.43
CA LEU A 104 -6.93 17.09 -14.20
C LEU A 104 -6.87 17.88 -15.52
N GLU A 105 -6.21 17.34 -16.56
CA GLU A 105 -6.24 17.90 -17.92
C GLU A 105 -7.68 18.02 -18.44
N ALA A 106 -8.50 16.96 -18.26
CA ALA A 106 -9.90 16.98 -18.66
C ALA A 106 -10.73 18.01 -17.89
N PHE A 107 -10.41 18.30 -16.63
CA PHE A 107 -11.08 19.38 -15.90
C PHE A 107 -10.68 20.76 -16.42
N GLU A 108 -9.41 20.96 -16.74
CA GLU A 108 -8.90 22.20 -17.33
C GLU A 108 -9.53 22.47 -18.70
N GLU A 109 -9.59 21.47 -19.59
CA GLU A 109 -10.25 21.55 -20.90
C GLU A 109 -11.74 21.90 -20.78
N MET A 110 -12.40 21.44 -19.72
CA MET A 110 -13.83 21.68 -19.46
C MET A 110 -14.11 22.97 -18.68
N GLY A 111 -13.07 23.74 -18.32
CA GLY A 111 -13.24 24.98 -17.54
C GLY A 111 -13.75 24.73 -16.11
N VAL A 112 -13.36 23.60 -15.51
CA VAL A 112 -13.78 23.17 -14.17
C VAL A 112 -12.61 23.35 -13.18
N CYS A 113 -12.81 24.21 -12.19
CA CYS A 113 -11.83 24.46 -11.14
C CYS A 113 -12.05 23.52 -9.95
N VAL A 114 -11.05 22.71 -9.59
CA VAL A 114 -11.11 21.84 -8.41
C VAL A 114 -10.81 22.65 -7.14
N LEU A 115 -11.80 22.78 -6.25
CA LEU A 115 -11.65 23.46 -4.96
C LEU A 115 -10.98 22.56 -3.93
N GLN A 116 -11.38 21.28 -3.92
CA GLN A 116 -10.87 20.30 -2.97
C GLN A 116 -10.80 18.94 -3.66
N ALA A 117 -9.73 18.19 -3.40
CA ALA A 117 -9.63 16.81 -3.83
C ALA A 117 -9.01 15.92 -2.74
N ARG A 118 -9.49 14.69 -2.68
CA ARG A 118 -8.91 13.59 -1.92
C ARG A 118 -8.59 12.48 -2.90
N VAL A 119 -7.32 12.05 -2.93
CA VAL A 119 -6.84 11.04 -3.87
C VAL A 119 -6.15 9.92 -3.11
N SER A 120 -6.44 8.68 -3.51
CA SER A 120 -5.79 7.47 -3.02
C SER A 120 -5.37 6.61 -4.20
N CYS A 121 -4.13 6.12 -4.19
CA CYS A 121 -3.54 5.33 -5.28
C CYS A 121 -2.80 4.07 -4.79
N ASN A 122 -3.34 3.40 -3.75
CA ASN A 122 -2.68 2.23 -3.16
C ASN A 122 -2.85 0.96 -4.00
N HIS A 123 -4.09 0.61 -4.34
CA HIS A 123 -4.42 -0.62 -5.09
C HIS A 123 -5.32 -0.35 -6.29
N TYR A 124 -6.14 0.68 -6.18
CA TYR A 124 -6.97 1.26 -7.24
C TYR A 124 -6.78 2.78 -7.16
N PHE A 125 -7.10 3.47 -8.24
CA PHE A 125 -7.21 4.92 -8.22
C PHE A 125 -8.59 5.28 -7.69
N SER A 126 -8.63 6.10 -6.65
CA SER A 126 -9.86 6.68 -6.12
C SER A 126 -9.66 8.16 -5.89
N MET A 127 -10.61 8.94 -6.39
CA MET A 127 -10.63 10.38 -6.27
C MET A 127 -12.01 10.84 -5.88
N GLU A 128 -12.08 11.70 -4.87
CA GLU A 128 -13.25 12.50 -4.56
C GLU A 128 -12.86 13.96 -4.70
N ALA A 129 -13.59 14.71 -5.52
CA ALA A 129 -13.29 16.11 -5.80
C ALA A 129 -14.55 16.96 -5.72
N ILE A 130 -14.38 18.15 -5.18
CA ILE A 130 -15.35 19.24 -5.21
C ILE A 130 -14.82 20.24 -6.23
N ALA A 131 -15.60 20.53 -7.25
CA ALA A 131 -15.19 21.37 -8.36
C ALA A 131 -16.28 22.34 -8.79
N VAL A 132 -15.91 23.51 -9.27
CA VAL A 132 -16.84 24.56 -9.72
C VAL A 132 -16.59 24.82 -11.21
N ALA A 133 -17.64 24.81 -12.01
CA ALA A 133 -17.56 25.22 -13.41
C ALA A 133 -17.64 26.74 -13.54
N ASN A 134 -16.90 27.29 -14.51
CA ASN A 134 -16.96 28.71 -14.84
C ASN A 134 -18.37 29.10 -15.33
N ASP A 135 -18.83 30.30 -14.95
CA ASP A 135 -20.21 30.76 -15.17
C ASP A 135 -20.63 30.93 -16.64
N ASP A 136 -19.67 30.96 -17.56
CA ASP A 136 -19.93 31.12 -19.00
C ASP A 136 -20.31 29.82 -19.72
N GLN A 137 -20.22 28.66 -19.07
CA GLN A 137 -20.54 27.36 -19.66
C GLN A 137 -21.65 26.63 -18.90
N ALA A 138 -22.76 26.37 -19.59
CA ALA A 138 -23.81 25.47 -19.12
C ALA A 138 -23.32 24.01 -19.15
N LEU A 139 -22.44 23.65 -18.22
CA LEU A 139 -21.85 22.32 -18.14
C LEU A 139 -22.84 21.33 -17.51
N GLU A 140 -23.16 20.24 -18.21
CA GLU A 140 -23.99 19.18 -17.66
C GLU A 140 -23.16 18.11 -16.96
N VAL A 141 -23.78 17.47 -15.96
CA VAL A 141 -23.24 16.32 -15.22
C VAL A 141 -22.75 15.21 -16.17
N ARG A 142 -23.44 15.04 -17.30
CA ARG A 142 -23.12 14.03 -18.32
C ARG A 142 -21.82 14.34 -19.04
N ASP A 143 -21.55 15.59 -19.36
CA ASP A 143 -20.35 16.00 -20.09
C ASP A 143 -19.11 15.77 -19.23
N ILE A 144 -19.17 16.18 -17.96
CA ILE A 144 -18.11 15.92 -16.96
C ILE A 144 -17.87 14.42 -16.83
N SER A 145 -18.93 13.62 -16.67
CA SER A 145 -18.81 12.17 -16.53
C SER A 145 -18.14 11.52 -17.75
N GLN A 146 -18.50 11.97 -18.95
CA GLN A 146 -17.95 11.45 -20.19
C GLN A 146 -16.50 11.88 -20.42
N ALA A 147 -16.14 13.12 -20.09
CA ALA A 147 -14.78 13.62 -20.15
C ALA A 147 -13.85 12.82 -19.23
N ILE A 148 -14.28 12.55 -17.99
CA ILE A 148 -13.53 11.73 -17.05
C ILE A 148 -13.38 10.29 -17.56
N LEU A 149 -14.44 9.66 -18.08
CA LEU A 149 -14.35 8.31 -18.61
C LEU A 149 -13.35 8.23 -19.78
N LYS A 150 -13.35 9.23 -20.67
CA LYS A 150 -12.36 9.34 -21.74
C LYS A 150 -10.95 9.53 -21.20
N ALA A 151 -10.76 10.37 -20.19
CA ALA A 151 -9.47 10.60 -19.54
C ALA A 151 -8.89 9.33 -18.90
N ILE A 152 -9.75 8.50 -18.29
CA ILE A 152 -9.37 7.20 -17.72
C ILE A 152 -8.98 6.19 -18.82
N ASP A 153 -9.56 6.32 -20.01
CA ASP A 153 -9.31 5.45 -21.17
C ASP A 153 -8.19 5.93 -22.09
N LYS A 154 -7.67 7.14 -21.88
CA LYS A 154 -6.58 7.72 -22.66
C LYS A 154 -5.32 6.84 -22.50
N PRO A 155 -4.78 6.24 -23.58
CA PRO A 155 -3.60 5.40 -23.50
C PRO A 155 -2.35 6.21 -23.14
N VAL A 156 -1.38 5.54 -22.50
CA VAL A 156 -0.08 6.13 -22.15
C VAL A 156 0.70 6.43 -23.42
N GLY A 157 0.63 7.66 -23.92
CA GLY A 157 1.40 8.03 -25.10
C GLY A 157 0.82 9.22 -25.85
N GLU A 158 1.09 10.41 -25.34
CA GLU A 158 1.52 11.58 -26.13
C GLU A 158 2.08 12.60 -25.13
N GLY A 159 3.17 12.21 -24.46
CA GLY A 159 4.09 13.19 -23.92
C GLY A 159 4.70 13.90 -25.11
N VAL A 160 4.28 15.13 -25.35
CA VAL A 160 4.98 16.06 -26.24
C VAL A 160 6.41 16.15 -25.73
N VAL A 161 7.32 15.44 -26.40
CA VAL A 161 8.75 15.69 -26.31
C VAL A 161 8.96 17.07 -26.92
N ASN A 162 8.81 18.11 -26.11
CA ASN A 162 9.31 19.43 -26.46
C ASN A 162 10.84 19.35 -26.39
N THR A 163 11.44 19.13 -27.54
CA THR A 163 12.84 19.41 -27.80
C THR A 163 13.11 20.90 -27.54
N ASN A 164 14.03 21.19 -26.64
CA ASN A 164 14.85 22.39 -26.67
C ASN A 164 16.32 21.95 -26.65
#